data_AF-A0A316ABC9-F1
#
_entry.id   AF-A0A316ABC9-F1
#
_cell.length_a   1.000
_cell.length_b   1.000
_cell.length_c   1.000
_cell.angle_alpha   90.00
_cell.angle_beta   90.00
_cell.angle_gamma   90.00
#
_symmetry.space_group_name_H-M   'P 1'
#
loop_
_entity.id
_entity.type
_entity.pdbx_description
1 polymer ?
#
loop_
_entity_poly.entity_id
_entity_poly.type
_entity_poly.pdbx_seq_one_letter_code
_entity_poly.pdbx_strand_id
1 'polypeptide(L)'
;MIGLQLPRLFGTRAAVAELMHRADVPDQFDGSDVVVDASELAAGTSSAADELVRELVVIRGAAKLVLIGGPDAFLGFLRESGERYGVADRLQETELDVPDVHYV
;
A
#
# COMPACT_ATOMS: atom_id res chain seq x y z
N MET A 1 9.75 5.16 9.05
CA MET A 1 8.93 4.34 8.12
C MET A 1 8.82 5.08 6.80
N ILE A 2 8.53 4.41 5.68
CA ILE A 2 8.34 5.08 4.38
C ILE A 2 6.85 5.25 4.11
N GLY A 3 6.40 6.46 3.79
CA GLY A 3 5.00 6.80 3.57
C GLY A 3 4.68 6.97 2.10
N LEU A 4 3.53 6.45 1.66
CA LEU A 4 3.01 6.61 0.30
C LEU A 4 1.55 7.06 0.38
N GLN A 5 1.25 8.21 -0.22
CA GLN A 5 -0.13 8.72 -0.25
C GLN A 5 -0.86 8.22 -1.49
N LEU A 6 -2.00 7.54 -1.30
CA LEU A 6 -2.84 7.12 -2.41
C LEU A 6 -3.59 8.31 -3.01
N PRO A 7 -3.70 8.38 -4.35
CA PRO A 7 -4.59 9.34 -4.99
C PRO A 7 -6.05 8.99 -4.71
N ARG A 8 -6.93 9.99 -4.82
CA ARG A 8 -8.37 9.84 -4.58
C ARG A 8 -9.04 8.73 -5.41
N LEU A 9 -8.53 8.43 -6.60
CA LEU A 9 -8.99 7.34 -7.46
C LEU A 9 -7.80 6.44 -7.82
N PHE A 10 -7.86 5.17 -7.40
CA PHE A 10 -6.74 4.24 -7.53
C PHE A 10 -7.20 2.91 -8.17
N GLY A 11 -7.38 2.95 -9.48
CA GLY A 11 -8.21 1.94 -10.18
C GLY A 11 -7.50 0.94 -11.09
N THR A 12 -6.19 1.08 -11.35
CA THR A 12 -5.49 0.22 -12.32
C THR A 12 -4.09 -0.17 -11.84
N ARG A 13 -3.55 -1.27 -12.40
CA ARG A 13 -2.14 -1.65 -12.21
C ARG A 13 -1.18 -0.57 -12.70
N ALA A 14 -1.52 0.09 -13.81
CA ALA A 14 -0.74 1.21 -14.34
C ALA A 14 -0.69 2.40 -13.39
N ALA A 15 -1.78 2.67 -12.65
CA ALA A 15 -1.81 3.72 -11.63
C ALA A 15 -0.86 3.41 -10.46
N VAL A 16 -0.65 2.13 -10.13
CA VAL A 16 0.35 1.71 -9.12
C VAL A 16 1.75 2.03 -9.62
N ALA A 17 2.09 1.63 -10.84
CA ALA A 17 3.40 1.94 -11.44
C ALA A 17 3.65 3.46 -11.53
N GLU A 18 2.64 4.24 -11.93
CA GLU A 18 2.74 5.70 -11.96
C GLU A 18 2.96 6.28 -10.55
N LEU A 19 2.23 5.78 -9.54
CA LEU A 19 2.39 6.18 -8.15
C LEU A 19 3.82 5.91 -7.66
N MET A 20 4.34 4.68 -7.86
CA MET A 20 5.70 4.31 -7.44
C MET A 20 6.75 5.20 -8.09
N HIS A 21 6.58 5.51 -9.38
CA HIS A 21 7.51 6.38 -10.11
C HIS A 21 7.45 7.83 -9.62
N ARG A 22 6.25 8.37 -9.41
CA ARG A 22 6.06 9.78 -9.01
C ARG A 22 6.50 10.05 -7.59
N ALA A 23 6.33 9.08 -6.70
CA ALA A 23 6.74 9.15 -5.30
C ALA A 23 8.20 8.69 -5.10
N ASP A 24 8.99 8.54 -6.17
CA ASP A 24 10.40 8.10 -6.12
C ASP A 24 10.63 6.91 -5.16
N VAL A 25 9.73 5.92 -5.23
CA VAL A 25 9.73 4.79 -4.30
C VAL A 25 10.98 3.96 -4.53
N PRO A 26 11.75 3.63 -3.48
CA PRO A 26 13.01 2.91 -3.63
C PRO A 26 12.81 1.52 -4.24
N ASP A 27 13.83 1.04 -4.96
CA ASP A 27 13.83 -0.30 -5.56
C ASP A 27 13.78 -1.44 -4.53
N GLN A 28 14.16 -1.17 -3.27
CA GLN A 28 14.08 -2.09 -2.13
C GLN A 28 13.79 -1.30 -0.84
N PHE A 29 13.02 -1.90 0.06
CA PHE A 29 12.71 -1.34 1.37
C PHE A 29 13.63 -1.86 2.48
N ASP A 30 14.49 -2.85 2.22
CA ASP A 30 15.46 -3.42 3.15
C ASP A 30 14.88 -3.78 4.54
N GLY A 31 13.64 -4.28 4.56
CA GLY A 31 12.94 -4.64 5.79
C GLY A 31 12.32 -3.45 6.53
N SER A 32 12.21 -2.28 5.90
CA SER A 32 11.44 -1.14 6.41
C SER A 32 9.95 -1.40 6.30
N ASP A 33 9.18 -0.88 7.25
CA ASP A 33 7.73 -0.81 7.15
C ASP A 33 7.32 0.31 6.18
N VAL A 34 6.32 0.02 5.37
CA VAL A 34 5.68 0.98 4.46
C VAL A 34 4.30 1.34 5.01
N VAL A 35 4.04 2.63 5.07
CA VAL A 35 2.74 3.21 5.43
C VAL A 35 2.07 3.67 4.15
N VAL A 36 0.88 3.17 3.87
CA VAL A 36 0.04 3.60 2.76
C VAL A 36 -1.09 4.44 3.34
N ASP A 37 -1.09 5.73 3.04
CA ASP A 37 -2.17 6.63 3.45
C ASP A 37 -3.27 6.62 2.40
N ALA A 38 -4.40 6.02 2.76
CA ALA A 38 -5.60 5.91 1.96
C ALA A 38 -6.75 6.79 2.48
N SER A 39 -6.47 7.74 3.38
CA SER A 39 -7.49 8.59 4.00
C SER A 39 -8.29 9.42 2.99
N GLU A 40 -7.64 9.81 1.89
CA GLU A 40 -8.26 10.57 0.78
C GLU A 40 -8.80 9.66 -0.35
N LEU A 41 -8.65 8.33 -0.24
CA LEU A 41 -9.08 7.39 -1.26
C LEU A 41 -10.61 7.30 -1.29
N ALA A 42 -11.22 7.71 -2.39
CA ALA A 42 -12.66 7.57 -2.60
C ALA A 42 -13.03 6.20 -3.17
N ALA A 43 -12.21 5.66 -4.06
CA ALA A 43 -12.43 4.35 -4.66
C ALA A 43 -11.13 3.75 -5.18
N GLY A 44 -10.96 2.44 -4.93
CA GLY A 44 -9.90 1.62 -5.52
C GLY A 44 -10.45 0.30 -6.04
N THR A 45 -9.68 -0.37 -6.88
CA THR A 45 -10.06 -1.67 -7.47
C THR A 45 -9.23 -2.81 -6.91
N SER A 46 -9.73 -4.03 -7.04
CA SER A 46 -9.00 -5.24 -6.65
C SER A 46 -7.69 -5.42 -7.42
N SER A 47 -7.64 -4.99 -8.68
CA SER A 47 -6.41 -5.08 -9.49
C SER A 47 -5.34 -4.08 -9.05
N ALA A 48 -5.73 -2.89 -8.57
CA ALA A 48 -4.81 -1.91 -8.00
C ALA A 48 -4.31 -2.36 -6.62
N ALA A 49 -5.20 -2.86 -5.76
CA ALA A 49 -4.83 -3.43 -4.47
C ALA A 49 -3.84 -4.61 -4.61
N ASP A 50 -4.11 -5.52 -5.56
CA ASP A 50 -3.24 -6.67 -5.81
C ASP A 50 -1.84 -6.26 -6.27
N GLU A 51 -1.77 -5.29 -7.17
CA GLU A 51 -0.49 -4.76 -7.65
C GLU A 51 0.25 -4.01 -6.54
N LEU A 52 -0.46 -3.26 -5.68
CA LEU A 52 0.15 -2.54 -4.57
C LEU A 52 0.83 -3.48 -3.57
N VAL A 53 0.15 -4.56 -3.15
CA VAL A 53 0.72 -5.58 -2.26
C VAL A 53 1.92 -6.26 -2.91
N ARG A 54 1.78 -6.66 -4.18
CA ARG A 54 2.83 -7.30 -4.95
C ARG A 54 4.07 -6.42 -5.05
N GLU A 55 3.92 -5.16 -5.45
CA GLU A 55 5.04 -4.25 -5.68
C GLU A 55 5.75 -3.88 -4.37
N LEU A 56 5.00 -3.58 -3.30
CA LEU A 56 5.57 -3.10 -2.04
C LEU A 56 6.14 -4.23 -1.17
N VAL A 57 5.36 -5.29 -0.94
CA VAL A 57 5.69 -6.34 0.04
C VAL A 57 6.46 -7.50 -0.61
N VAL A 58 6.04 -7.93 -1.80
CA VAL A 58 6.59 -9.13 -2.45
C VAL A 58 7.85 -8.81 -3.24
N ILE A 59 7.85 -7.74 -4.04
CA ILE A 59 8.96 -7.40 -4.94
C ILE A 59 10.02 -6.54 -4.25
N ARG A 60 9.59 -5.47 -3.55
CA ARG A 60 10.51 -4.52 -2.88
C ARG A 60 10.79 -4.86 -1.41
N GLY A 61 10.13 -5.89 -0.87
CA GLY A 61 10.48 -6.46 0.43
C GLY A 61 10.12 -5.59 1.64
N ALA A 62 9.08 -4.76 1.59
CA ALA A 62 8.60 -4.01 2.77
C ALA A 62 8.23 -4.96 3.91
N ALA A 63 8.80 -4.80 5.11
CA ALA A 63 8.57 -5.72 6.23
C ALA A 63 7.08 -5.82 6.59
N LYS A 64 6.39 -4.69 6.62
CA LYS A 64 4.93 -4.59 6.73
C LYS A 64 4.38 -3.52 5.79
N LEU A 65 3.11 -3.68 5.44
CA LEU A 65 2.28 -2.62 4.87
C LEU A 65 1.24 -2.23 5.90
N VAL A 66 1.29 -0.98 6.36
CA VAL A 66 0.33 -0.38 7.28
C VAL A 66 -0.56 0.56 6.50
N LEU A 67 -1.85 0.27 6.41
CA LEU A 67 -2.82 1.11 5.73
C LEU A 67 -3.48 2.07 6.72
N ILE A 68 -3.46 3.36 6.41
CA ILE A 68 -4.20 4.39 7.14
C ILE A 68 -5.51 4.68 6.39
N GLY A 69 -6.65 4.39 7.03
CA GLY A 69 -7.97 4.72 6.52
C GLY A 69 -8.33 4.08 5.15
N GLY A 70 -9.29 4.71 4.46
CA GLY A 70 -9.78 4.29 3.15
C GLY A 70 -11.07 3.45 3.17
N PRO A 71 -11.64 3.12 2.01
CA PRO A 71 -12.89 2.38 1.93
C PRO A 71 -12.73 0.90 2.32
N ASP A 72 -13.68 0.35 3.08
CA ASP A 72 -13.71 -1.07 3.50
C ASP A 72 -13.53 -2.06 2.34
N ALA A 73 -14.10 -1.74 1.18
CA ALA A 73 -13.95 -2.58 -0.01
C ALA A 73 -12.49 -2.69 -0.47
N PHE A 74 -11.73 -1.60 -0.37
CA PHE A 74 -10.31 -1.59 -0.73
C PHE A 74 -9.46 -2.35 0.29
N LEU A 75 -9.78 -2.24 1.59
CA LEU A 75 -9.18 -3.07 2.64
C LEU A 75 -9.42 -4.56 2.36
N GLY A 76 -10.65 -4.93 1.98
CA GLY A 76 -11.00 -6.29 1.58
C GLY A 76 -10.09 -6.83 0.47
N PHE A 77 -9.88 -6.02 -0.59
CA PHE A 77 -9.01 -6.42 -1.69
C PHE A 77 -7.53 -6.57 -1.29
N LEU A 78 -7.02 -5.71 -0.40
CA LEU A 78 -5.66 -5.83 0.12
C LEU A 78 -5.48 -7.12 0.91
N ARG A 79 -6.45 -7.47 1.78
CA ARG A 79 -6.45 -8.73 2.54
C ARG A 79 -6.46 -9.94 1.62
N GLU A 80 -7.37 -9.99 0.64
CA GLU A 80 -7.43 -11.07 -0.36
C GLU A 80 -6.12 -11.23 -1.13
N SER A 81 -5.45 -10.11 -1.46
CA SER A 81 -4.15 -10.16 -2.13
C SER A 81 -3.04 -10.63 -1.18
N GLY A 82 -3.03 -10.18 0.06
CA GLY A 82 -2.11 -10.64 1.10
C GLY A 82 -2.21 -12.15 1.33
N GLU A 83 -3.42 -12.71 1.38
CA GLU A 83 -3.66 -14.15 1.47
C GLU A 83 -3.10 -14.88 0.23
N ARG A 84 -3.37 -14.36 -0.97
CA ARG A 84 -2.89 -14.95 -2.23
C ARG A 84 -1.37 -15.04 -2.31
N TYR A 85 -0.67 -14.04 -1.79
CA TYR A 85 0.80 -13.99 -1.76
C TYR A 85 1.43 -14.59 -0.50
N GLY A 86 0.62 -15.04 0.47
CA GLY A 86 1.11 -15.60 1.74
C GLY A 86 1.78 -14.57 2.65
N VAL A 87 1.33 -13.30 2.60
CA VAL A 87 1.86 -12.17 3.38
C VAL A 87 0.77 -11.44 4.18
N ALA A 88 -0.37 -12.08 4.40
CA ALA A 88 -1.50 -11.47 5.12
C ALA A 88 -1.12 -11.02 6.55
N ASP A 89 -0.20 -11.71 7.21
CA ASP A 89 0.35 -11.38 8.53
C ASP A 89 1.19 -10.09 8.54
N ARG A 90 1.59 -9.61 7.36
CA ARG A 90 2.37 -8.38 7.14
C ARG A 90 1.50 -7.20 6.73
N LEU A 91 0.19 -7.39 6.59
CA LEU A 91 -0.77 -6.32 6.29
C LEU A 91 -1.47 -5.89 7.59
N GLN A 92 -1.47 -4.60 7.86
CA GLN A 92 -2.12 -4.02 9.04
C GLN A 92 -2.95 -2.81 8.62
N GLU A 93 -4.00 -2.53 9.39
CA GLU A 93 -4.81 -1.33 9.25
C GLU A 93 -4.80 -0.52 10.54
N THR A 94 -4.90 0.79 10.39
CA THR A 94 -5.03 1.73 11.49
C THR A 94 -5.90 2.91 11.08
N GLU A 95 -6.66 3.45 12.03
CA GLU A 95 -7.35 4.74 11.87
C GLU A 95 -6.51 5.91 12.40
N LEU A 96 -5.43 5.62 13.11
CA LEU A 96 -4.55 6.62 13.71
C LEU A 96 -3.39 6.94 12.77
N ASP A 97 -2.99 8.20 12.80
CA ASP A 97 -1.73 8.64 12.22
C ASP A 97 -0.57 7.87 12.86
N VAL A 98 0.41 7.53 12.02
CA VAL A 98 1.56 6.73 12.43
C VAL A 98 2.74 7.69 12.64
N PRO A 99 3.35 7.74 13.84
CA PRO A 99 4.48 8.63 14.07
C PRO A 99 5.70 8.21 13.23
N ASP A 100 6.60 9.15 12.96
CA ASP A 100 7.90 8.92 12.28
C ASP A 100 7.80 8.33 10.86
N VAL A 101 6.77 8.75 10.11
CA VAL A 101 6.59 8.43 8.68
C VAL A 101 7.26 9.49 7.82
N HIS A 102 8.19 9.04 6.96
CA HIS A 102 8.77 9.86 5.91
C HIS A 102 8.05 9.58 4.59
N TYR A 103 7.16 10.49 4.19
CA TYR A 103 6.46 10.40 2.92
C TYR A 103 7.43 10.64 1.76
N VAL A 104 7.35 9.76 0.77
CA VAL A 104 8.07 9.84 -0.50
C VAL A 104 7.13 10.28 -1.63
#